data_AF-A0A6L3K265-F1
#
_entry.id   AF-A0A6L3K265-F1
#
_cell.length_a   1.000
_cell.length_b   1.000
_cell.length_c   1.000
_cell.angle_alpha   90.00
_cell.angle_beta   90.00
_cell.angle_gamma   90.00
#
_symmetry.space_group_name_H-M   'P 1'
#
loop_
_entity.id
_entity.type
_entity.pdbx_description
1 polymer ?
#
loop_
_entity_poly.entity_id
_entity_poly.type
_entity_poly.pdbx_seq_one_letter_code
_entity_poly.pdbx_strand_id
1 'polypeptide(L)'
;MIEQILIENYKSIRNAKIRLNSLNVLIGSNGVGKSNFISFFELVQAMLNQRLGSYILSRGGIERILYQGRKQSDFIRSLIDFKKWSVKSSHIGQVEEMERCIKDDIKDVRFIPYIQLHEFEALLFASNEGFNSFFDEIQKEKAQQIINSYDIRKILIQPRKVHLPNGY
;
A
#
# COMPACT_ATOMS: atom_id res chain seq x y z
N MET A 1 -7.13 -5.19 -1.81
CA MET A 1 -6.51 -4.04 -2.50
C MET A 1 -7.60 -3.15 -3.06
N ILE A 2 -7.44 -1.81 -3.06
CA ILE A 2 -8.44 -0.89 -3.64
C ILE A 2 -8.38 -0.99 -5.16
N GLU A 3 -9.52 -1.20 -5.80
CA GLU A 3 -9.66 -1.34 -7.25
C GLU A 3 -10.19 -0.06 -7.90
N GLN A 4 -11.15 0.59 -7.22
CA GLN A 4 -11.78 1.79 -7.76
C GLN A 4 -12.21 2.71 -6.62
N ILE A 5 -12.11 4.01 -6.87
CA ILE A 5 -12.60 5.05 -5.98
C ILE A 5 -13.50 5.99 -6.77
N LEU A 6 -14.68 6.23 -6.24
CA LEU A 6 -15.59 7.31 -6.62
C LEU A 6 -15.54 8.38 -5.53
N ILE A 7 -15.35 9.64 -5.93
CA ILE A 7 -15.34 10.79 -5.02
C ILE A 7 -16.24 11.87 -5.61
N GLU A 8 -17.14 12.38 -4.79
CA GLU A 8 -18.01 13.49 -5.13
C GLU A 8 -17.91 14.59 -4.07
N ASN A 9 -17.84 15.83 -4.54
CA ASN A 9 -17.90 17.06 -3.75
C ASN A 9 -16.83 17.21 -2.64
N TYR A 10 -15.60 16.75 -2.91
CA TYR A 10 -14.48 16.85 -1.97
C TYR A 10 -13.41 17.85 -2.44
N LYS A 11 -13.21 18.94 -1.71
CA LYS A 11 -12.22 19.99 -1.97
C LYS A 11 -12.28 20.51 -3.42
N SER A 12 -11.26 20.28 -4.24
CA SER A 12 -11.30 20.67 -5.66
C SER A 12 -11.94 19.62 -6.57
N ILE A 13 -12.31 18.45 -6.04
CA ILE A 13 -12.86 17.32 -6.79
C ILE A 13 -14.38 17.39 -6.74
N ARG A 14 -14.99 17.82 -7.84
CA ARG A 14 -16.45 17.80 -7.99
C ARG A 14 -16.98 16.37 -8.15
N ASN A 15 -16.42 15.63 -9.09
CA ASN A 15 -16.72 14.23 -9.34
C ASN A 15 -15.49 13.57 -9.97
N ALA A 16 -15.03 12.46 -9.41
CA ALA A 16 -13.95 11.65 -9.97
C ALA A 16 -14.25 10.17 -9.81
N LYS A 17 -14.02 9.40 -10.89
CA LYS A 17 -13.99 7.94 -10.91
C LYS A 17 -12.60 7.48 -11.31
N ILE A 18 -11.88 6.87 -10.37
CA ILE A 18 -10.46 6.53 -10.52
C ILE A 18 -10.30 5.02 -10.31
N ARG A 19 -9.71 4.34 -11.29
CA ARG A 19 -9.25 2.95 -11.14
C ARG A 19 -7.83 2.95 -10.63
N LEU A 20 -7.52 2.04 -9.70
CA LEU A 20 -6.21 1.88 -9.11
C LEU A 20 -5.64 0.50 -9.44
N ASN A 21 -4.37 0.47 -9.83
CA ASN A 21 -3.57 -0.74 -10.07
C ASN A 21 -2.53 -0.93 -8.97
N SER A 22 -1.66 -1.93 -9.11
CA SER A 22 -0.52 -2.19 -8.22
C SER A 22 0.42 -0.99 -8.11
N LEU A 23 0.67 -0.31 -9.23
CA LEU A 23 1.43 0.93 -9.30
C LEU A 23 0.55 2.04 -9.91
N ASN A 24 0.49 3.20 -9.26
CA ASN A 24 -0.27 4.36 -9.74
C ASN A 24 0.61 5.61 -9.73
N VAL A 25 0.70 6.29 -10.87
CA VAL A 25 1.42 7.57 -11.01
C VAL A 25 0.41 8.67 -11.33
N LEU A 26 0.38 9.72 -10.49
CA LEU A 26 -0.54 10.85 -10.63
C LEU A 26 0.14 12.00 -11.40
N ILE A 27 -0.31 12.26 -12.63
CA ILE A 27 0.26 13.30 -13.51
C ILE A 27 -0.79 14.38 -13.80
N GLY A 28 -0.36 15.64 -13.85
CA GLY A 28 -1.21 16.77 -14.24
C GLY A 28 -0.65 18.11 -13.76
N SER A 29 -1.27 19.21 -14.17
CA SER A 29 -0.85 20.57 -13.80
C SER A 29 -0.97 20.84 -12.29
N ASN A 30 -0.29 21.89 -11.81
CA ASN A 30 -0.46 22.36 -10.43
C ASN A 30 -1.91 22.82 -10.20
N GLY A 31 -2.46 22.52 -9.03
CA GLY A 31 -3.84 22.88 -8.68
C GLY A 31 -4.94 21.98 -9.26
N VAL A 32 -4.63 21.03 -10.16
CA VAL A 32 -5.64 20.14 -10.78
C VAL A 32 -6.32 19.17 -9.80
N GLY A 33 -5.85 19.09 -8.56
CA GLY A 33 -6.46 18.28 -7.51
C GLY A 33 -5.70 17.00 -7.13
N LYS A 34 -4.48 16.78 -7.64
CA LYS A 34 -3.64 15.61 -7.27
C LYS A 34 -3.46 15.48 -5.75
N SER A 35 -3.03 16.56 -5.09
CA SER A 35 -2.86 16.57 -3.62
C SER A 35 -4.20 16.43 -2.88
N ASN A 36 -5.30 16.92 -3.48
CA ASN A 36 -6.63 16.73 -2.91
C ASN A 36 -7.04 15.26 -2.98
N PHE A 37 -6.78 14.57 -4.10
CA PHE A 37 -6.99 13.12 -4.20
C PHE A 37 -6.17 12.34 -3.17
N ILE A 38 -4.91 12.69 -2.93
CA ILE A 38 -4.12 12.07 -1.85
C ILE A 38 -4.74 12.36 -0.47
N SER A 39 -5.14 13.60 -0.21
CA SER A 39 -5.73 13.98 1.08
C SER A 39 -7.10 13.33 1.36
N PHE A 40 -7.79 12.82 0.33
CA PHE A 40 -9.00 12.04 0.51
C PHE A 40 -8.74 10.78 1.35
N PHE A 41 -7.59 10.13 1.20
CA PHE A 41 -7.24 8.97 2.03
C PHE A 41 -7.05 9.34 3.50
N GLU A 42 -6.57 10.56 3.79
CA GLU A 42 -6.51 11.05 5.17
C GLU A 42 -7.91 11.25 5.77
N LEU A 43 -8.88 11.72 4.96
CA LEU A 43 -10.28 11.82 5.38
C LEU A 43 -10.85 10.43 5.70
N VAL A 44 -10.62 9.45 4.81
CA VAL A 44 -11.04 8.06 5.02
C VAL A 44 -10.43 7.50 6.30
N GLN A 45 -9.13 7.70 6.51
CA GLN A 45 -8.45 7.27 7.73
C GLN A 45 -9.03 7.96 8.97
N ALA A 46 -9.38 9.25 8.88
CA ALA A 46 -10.03 9.97 9.97
C ALA A 46 -11.42 9.41 10.29
N MET A 47 -12.19 8.99 9.29
CA MET A 47 -13.48 8.32 9.50
C MET A 47 -13.30 6.95 10.16
N LEU A 48 -12.37 6.13 9.66
CA LEU A 48 -12.08 4.80 10.23
C LEU A 48 -11.63 4.88 11.70
N ASN A 49 -10.85 5.90 12.04
CA ASN A 49 -10.37 6.13 13.40
C ASN A 49 -11.35 6.96 14.26
N GLN A 50 -12.61 7.12 13.82
CA GLN A 50 -13.67 7.84 14.55
C GLN A 50 -13.30 9.29 14.95
N ARG A 51 -12.40 9.93 14.18
CA ARG A 51 -11.85 11.27 14.45
C ARG A 51 -12.25 12.30 13.38
N LEU A 52 -13.35 12.05 12.67
CA LEU A 52 -13.79 12.88 11.55
C LEU A 52 -13.99 14.35 11.96
N GLY A 53 -14.64 14.62 13.10
CA GLY A 53 -14.87 15.98 13.60
C GLY A 53 -13.56 16.74 13.81
N SER A 54 -12.61 16.14 14.55
CA SER A 54 -11.29 16.72 14.79
C SER A 54 -10.51 16.95 13.50
N TYR A 55 -10.60 16.02 12.53
CA TYR A 55 -9.99 16.20 11.22
C TYR A 55 -10.57 17.43 10.50
N ILE A 56 -11.90 17.54 10.40
CA ILE A 56 -12.57 18.66 9.74
C ILE A 56 -12.17 20.00 10.39
N LEU A 57 -12.19 20.06 11.73
CA LEU A 57 -11.81 21.27 12.47
C LEU A 57 -10.35 21.66 12.20
N SER A 58 -9.42 20.69 12.24
CA SER A 58 -7.99 20.94 11.98
C SER A 58 -7.70 21.44 10.56
N ARG A 59 -8.59 21.13 9.61
CA ARG A 59 -8.49 21.59 8.21
C ARG A 59 -9.18 22.94 7.95
N GLY A 60 -9.67 23.60 9.01
CA GLY A 60 -10.33 24.91 8.95
C GLY A 60 -11.83 24.83 8.65
N GLY A 61 -12.48 23.73 9.04
CA GLY A 61 -13.93 23.57 8.99
C GLY A 61 -14.46 22.97 7.69
N ILE A 62 -15.78 22.72 7.68
CA ILE A 62 -16.46 22.00 6.59
C ILE A 62 -16.41 22.73 5.24
N GLU A 63 -16.38 24.07 5.25
CA GLU A 63 -16.30 24.91 4.05
C GLU A 63 -15.05 24.61 3.20
N ARG A 64 -13.95 24.20 3.83
CA ARG A 64 -12.70 23.87 3.13
C ARG A 64 -12.62 22.44 2.64
N ILE A 65 -13.49 21.57 3.16
CA ILE A 65 -13.54 20.14 2.82
C ILE A 65 -14.55 19.91 1.69
N LEU A 66 -15.66 20.66 1.65
CA LEU A 66 -16.66 20.55 0.59
C LEU A 66 -16.22 21.23 -0.71
N TYR A 67 -16.66 20.68 -1.84
CA TYR A 67 -16.41 21.28 -3.13
C TYR A 67 -17.10 22.64 -3.25
N GLN A 68 -16.27 23.68 -3.38
CA GLN A 68 -16.69 25.08 -3.39
C GLN A 68 -17.55 25.47 -2.17
N GLY A 69 -17.33 24.80 -1.03
CA GLY A 69 -18.02 25.05 0.23
C GLY A 69 -19.50 24.67 0.23
N ARG A 70 -20.19 25.00 1.32
CA ARG A 70 -21.61 24.63 1.53
C ARG A 70 -22.57 25.31 0.58
N LYS A 71 -22.18 26.42 -0.04
CA LYS A 71 -23.00 27.11 -1.04
C LYS A 71 -23.26 26.25 -2.28
N GLN A 72 -22.32 25.37 -2.61
CA GLN A 72 -22.36 24.60 -3.85
C GLN A 72 -22.55 23.10 -3.60
N SER A 73 -22.16 22.61 -2.42
CA SER A 73 -22.18 21.19 -2.08
C SER A 73 -22.64 20.99 -0.64
N ASP A 74 -23.66 20.18 -0.43
CA ASP A 74 -24.18 19.88 0.92
C ASP A 74 -23.64 18.58 1.51
N PHE A 75 -22.97 17.76 0.68
CA PHE A 75 -22.52 16.43 1.05
C PHE A 75 -21.17 16.11 0.40
N ILE A 76 -20.46 15.16 1.00
CA ILE A 76 -19.35 14.44 0.38
C ILE A 76 -19.83 13.00 0.23
N ARG A 77 -19.68 12.44 -0.97
CA ARG A 77 -19.99 11.04 -1.21
C ARG A 77 -18.75 10.35 -1.75
N SER A 78 -18.49 9.15 -1.25
CA SER A 78 -17.46 8.30 -1.82
C SER A 78 -17.85 6.84 -1.79
N LEU A 79 -17.40 6.10 -2.81
CA LEU A 79 -17.45 4.65 -2.83
C LEU A 79 -16.03 4.15 -3.08
N ILE A 80 -15.59 3.18 -2.28
CA ILE A 80 -14.26 2.56 -2.40
C ILE A 80 -14.51 1.08 -2.65
N ASP A 81 -14.26 0.67 -3.88
CA ASP A 81 -14.38 -0.73 -4.28
C ASP A 81 -13.06 -1.42 -3.97
N PHE A 82 -13.15 -2.49 -3.17
CA PHE A 82 -12.03 -3.35 -2.90
C PHE A 82 -12.12 -4.57 -3.80
N LYS A 83 -11.03 -4.89 -4.49
CA LYS A 83 -10.90 -6.19 -5.16
C LYS A 83 -11.09 -7.26 -4.10
N LYS A 84 -11.99 -8.22 -4.37
CA LYS A 84 -12.26 -9.35 -3.48
C LYS A 84 -10.94 -10.08 -3.22
N TRP A 85 -10.42 -9.92 -2.00
CA TRP A 85 -9.20 -10.58 -1.61
C TRP A 85 -9.51 -12.06 -1.44
N SER A 86 -9.00 -12.88 -2.35
CA SER A 86 -8.96 -14.32 -2.14
C SER A 86 -7.76 -14.56 -1.24
N VAL A 87 -7.97 -14.79 0.06
CA VAL A 87 -6.87 -15.29 0.89
C VAL A 87 -6.43 -16.60 0.25
N LYS A 88 -5.24 -16.59 -0.36
CA LYS A 88 -4.60 -17.83 -0.80
C LYS A 88 -4.10 -18.50 0.48
N SER A 89 -4.77 -19.58 0.85
CA SER A 89 -4.53 -20.30 2.10
C SER A 89 -3.16 -20.96 2.15
N SER A 90 -2.51 -21.18 0.99
CA SER A 90 -1.16 -21.72 0.89
C SER A 90 -0.15 -20.64 0.49
N HIS A 91 1.08 -20.74 1.02
CA HIS A 91 2.19 -19.86 0.64
C HIS A 91 2.47 -19.95 -0.87
N ILE A 92 2.35 -21.14 -1.46
CA ILE A 92 2.48 -21.37 -2.91
C ILE A 92 1.45 -20.54 -3.68
N GLY A 93 0.19 -20.53 -3.25
CA GLY A 93 -0.85 -19.75 -3.91
C GLY A 93 -0.64 -18.24 -3.78
N GLN A 94 0.06 -17.77 -2.74
CA GLN A 94 0.45 -16.37 -2.59
C GLN A 94 1.59 -15.99 -3.54
N VAL A 95 2.59 -16.87 -3.70
CA VAL A 95 3.68 -16.71 -4.67
C VAL A 95 3.14 -16.65 -6.09
N GLU A 96 2.28 -17.60 -6.48
CA GLU A 96 1.65 -17.64 -7.81
C GLU A 96 0.85 -16.35 -8.11
N GLU A 97 0.10 -15.85 -7.13
CA GLU A 97 -0.68 -14.62 -7.28
C GLU A 97 0.23 -13.39 -7.41
N MET A 98 1.36 -13.37 -6.70
CA MET A 98 2.34 -12.29 -6.79
C MET A 98 3.03 -12.29 -8.17
N GLU A 99 3.47 -13.45 -8.64
CA GLU A 99 4.02 -13.62 -10.00
C GLU A 99 3.00 -13.18 -11.06
N ARG A 100 1.74 -13.59 -10.92
CA ARG A 100 0.65 -13.20 -11.82
C ARG A 100 0.46 -11.68 -11.86
N CYS A 101 0.43 -11.02 -10.70
CA CYS A 101 0.28 -9.57 -10.62
C CYS A 101 1.47 -8.83 -11.25
N ILE A 102 2.71 -9.29 -11.04
CA ILE A 102 3.91 -8.70 -11.65
C ILE A 102 3.85 -8.86 -13.18
N LYS A 103 3.43 -10.03 -13.67
CA LYS A 103 3.26 -10.29 -15.10
C LYS A 103 2.27 -9.33 -15.74
N ASP A 104 1.11 -9.18 -15.11
CA ASP A 104 0.00 -8.36 -15.57
C ASP A 104 0.37 -6.87 -15.62
N ASP A 105 1.26 -6.41 -14.74
CA ASP A 105 1.69 -5.02 -14.66
C ASP A 105 2.79 -4.68 -15.68
N ILE A 106 3.81 -5.55 -15.83
CA ILE A 106 4.96 -5.31 -16.72
C ILE A 106 4.58 -5.47 -18.20
N LYS A 107 3.71 -6.43 -18.53
CA LYS A 107 3.20 -6.68 -19.89
C LYS A 107 4.27 -6.83 -20.97
N ASP A 108 5.47 -7.29 -20.61
CA ASP A 108 6.54 -7.63 -21.56
C ASP A 108 6.69 -9.16 -21.63
N VAL A 109 6.60 -9.72 -22.84
CA VAL A 109 6.70 -11.17 -23.09
C VAL A 109 8.08 -11.75 -22.76
N ARG A 110 9.10 -10.90 -22.67
CA ARG A 110 10.47 -11.29 -22.28
C ARG A 110 10.65 -11.28 -20.77
N PHE A 111 9.68 -10.73 -20.02
CA PHE A 111 9.70 -10.73 -18.57
C PHE A 111 8.93 -11.95 -18.05
N ILE A 112 9.66 -12.88 -17.43
CA ILE A 112 9.08 -14.05 -16.76
C ILE A 112 9.17 -13.79 -15.26
N PRO A 113 8.06 -13.45 -14.58
CA PRO A 113 8.07 -13.36 -13.13
C PRO A 113 8.31 -14.75 -12.56
N TYR A 114 9.33 -14.84 -11.71
CA TYR A 114 9.64 -16.05 -10.98
C TYR A 114 10.12 -15.66 -9.58
N ILE A 115 9.48 -16.21 -8.55
CA ILE A 115 9.81 -15.97 -7.15
C ILE A 115 9.91 -17.32 -6.47
N GLN A 116 11.08 -17.64 -5.95
CA GLN A 116 11.23 -18.89 -5.20
C GLN A 116 10.49 -18.77 -3.87
N LEU A 117 9.81 -19.85 -3.44
CA LEU A 117 9.03 -19.85 -2.21
C LEU A 117 9.83 -19.38 -0.98
N HIS A 118 11.11 -19.77 -0.91
CA HIS A 118 11.99 -19.35 0.19
C HIS A 118 12.43 -17.88 0.10
N GLU A 119 12.49 -17.29 -1.10
CA GLU A 119 12.71 -15.83 -1.25
C GLU A 119 11.48 -15.05 -0.82
N PHE A 120 10.29 -15.56 -1.12
CA PHE A 120 9.02 -14.98 -0.66
C PHE A 120 8.87 -15.07 0.86
N GLU A 121 9.17 -16.23 1.45
CA GLU A 121 9.20 -16.42 2.90
C GLU A 121 10.23 -15.50 3.55
N ALA A 122 11.45 -15.38 2.99
CA ALA A 122 12.45 -14.43 3.47
C ALA A 122 11.98 -12.96 3.37
N LEU A 123 11.23 -12.60 2.32
CA LEU A 123 10.67 -11.25 2.15
C LEU A 123 9.56 -10.96 3.19
N LEU A 124 8.68 -11.92 3.46
CA LEU A 124 7.66 -11.84 4.51
C LEU A 124 8.33 -11.71 5.89
N PHE A 125 9.37 -12.52 6.11
CA PHE A 125 10.13 -12.56 7.35
C PHE A 125 11.13 -11.40 7.50
N ALA A 126 11.36 -10.60 6.45
CA ALA A 126 12.17 -9.39 6.53
C ALA A 126 11.40 -8.19 7.12
N SER A 127 10.06 -8.25 7.17
CA SER A 127 9.23 -7.21 7.77
C SER A 127 8.67 -7.66 9.12
N ASN A 128 8.95 -6.88 10.17
CA ASN A 128 8.49 -7.17 11.52
C ASN A 128 6.95 -7.13 11.66
N GLU A 129 6.26 -6.43 10.75
CA GLU A 129 4.79 -6.34 10.76
C GLU A 129 4.10 -7.63 10.30
N GLY A 130 4.71 -8.38 9.37
CA GLY A 130 4.14 -9.63 8.87
C GLY A 130 3.92 -10.67 9.97
N PHE A 131 4.86 -10.78 10.91
CA PHE A 131 4.77 -11.71 12.04
C PHE A 131 3.63 -11.40 13.01
N ASN A 132 3.23 -10.13 13.12
CA ASN A 132 2.24 -9.70 14.11
C ASN A 132 0.85 -10.30 13.87
N SER A 133 0.56 -10.79 12.67
CA SER A 133 -0.73 -11.39 12.33
C SER A 133 -0.78 -12.91 12.51
N PHE A 134 0.35 -13.59 12.72
CA PHE A 134 0.43 -15.06 12.70
C PHE A 134 0.88 -15.71 14.02
N PHE A 135 1.43 -14.93 14.96
CA PHE A 135 1.94 -15.42 16.23
C PHE A 135 1.10 -14.92 17.41
N ASP A 136 0.93 -15.75 18.45
CA ASP A 136 0.35 -15.31 19.72
C ASP A 136 1.30 -14.33 20.44
N GLU A 137 0.80 -13.47 21.35
CA GLU A 137 1.60 -12.38 21.98
C GLU A 137 2.96 -12.85 22.51
N ILE A 138 3.01 -14.03 23.14
CA ILE A 138 4.24 -14.62 23.70
C ILE A 138 5.26 -14.95 22.60
N GLN A 139 4.80 -15.42 21.44
CA GLN A 139 5.67 -15.76 20.32
C GLN A 139 6.13 -14.49 19.58
N LYS A 140 5.32 -13.43 19.55
CA LYS A 140 5.73 -12.11 19.03
C LYS A 140 6.88 -11.51 19.84
N GLU A 141 6.79 -11.53 21.17
CA GLU A 141 7.86 -11.00 22.04
C GLU A 141 9.18 -11.76 21.84
N LYS A 142 9.12 -13.09 21.74
CA LYS A 142 10.32 -13.91 21.48
C LYS A 142 10.92 -13.63 20.10
N ALA A 143 10.09 -13.53 19.06
CA ALA A 143 10.56 -13.20 17.71
C ALA A 143 11.21 -11.80 17.69
N GLN A 144 10.59 -10.82 18.34
CA GLN A 144 11.13 -9.46 18.47
C GLN A 144 12.48 -9.44 19.20
N GLN A 145 12.62 -10.21 20.28
CA GLN A 145 13.88 -10.33 21.03
C GLN A 145 14.99 -10.93 20.17
N ILE A 146 14.68 -11.97 19.39
CA ILE A 146 15.62 -12.58 18.46
C ILE A 146 16.03 -11.56 17.38
N ILE A 147 15.09 -10.88 16.74
CA ILE A 147 15.38 -9.85 15.71
C ILE A 147 16.27 -8.75 16.30
N ASN A 148 15.94 -8.25 17.49
CA ASN A 148 16.73 -7.21 18.16
C ASN A 148 18.12 -7.71 18.58
N SER A 149 18.30 -9.02 18.74
CA SER A 149 19.61 -9.63 19.04
C SER A 149 20.56 -9.66 17.83
N TYR A 150 20.04 -9.50 16.61
CA TYR A 150 20.85 -9.48 15.38
C TYR A 150 21.05 -8.05 14.89
N ASP A 151 22.31 -7.63 14.77
CA ASP A 151 22.65 -6.34 14.16
C ASP A 151 22.52 -6.45 12.64
N ILE A 152 21.37 -6.02 12.11
CA ILE A 152 21.01 -6.07 10.69
C ILE A 152 22.08 -5.39 9.81
N ARG A 153 22.83 -4.43 10.36
CA ARG A 153 23.95 -3.75 9.67
C ARG A 153 25.13 -4.67 9.34
N LYS A 154 25.31 -5.80 10.04
CA LYS A 154 26.37 -6.78 9.75
C LYS A 154 26.02 -7.77 8.64
N ILE A 155 24.73 -7.97 8.34
CA ILE A 155 24.27 -8.95 7.35
C ILE A 155 24.32 -8.37 5.92
N LEU A 156 24.10 -7.06 5.76
CA LEU A 156 24.04 -6.40 4.45
C LEU A 156 25.41 -5.94 3.90
N ILE A 157 26.50 -6.08 4.66
CA ILE A 157 27.85 -5.64 4.26
C ILE A 157 28.88 -6.77 4.38
N GLN A 158 28.55 -7.96 3.89
CA GLN A 158 29.59 -8.91 3.51
C GLN A 158 29.66 -8.99 1.99
N PRO A 159 30.66 -8.37 1.34
CA PRO A 159 30.84 -8.54 -0.09
C PRO A 159 31.06 -10.03 -0.36
N ARG A 160 30.20 -10.62 -1.20
CA ARG A 160 30.47 -11.94 -1.79
C ARG A 160 31.82 -11.85 -2.50
N LYS A 161 32.85 -12.52 -1.97
CA LYS A 161 34.05 -12.82 -2.75
C LYS A 161 33.61 -13.71 -3.89
N VAL A 162 33.53 -13.14 -5.09
CA VAL A 162 33.38 -13.92 -6.32
C VAL A 162 34.70 -14.65 -6.53
N HIS A 163 34.69 -15.95 -6.29
CA HIS A 163 35.80 -16.82 -6.68
C HIS A 163 35.69 -16.99 -8.20
N LEU A 164 36.47 -16.22 -8.95
CA LEU A 164 36.66 -16.49 -10.38
C LEU A 164 37.49 -17.78 -10.49
N PRO A 165 37.04 -18.80 -11.24
CA PRO A 165 37.86 -19.96 -11.51
C PRO A 165 39.09 -19.54 -12.34
N ASN A 166 40.26 -20.01 -11.93
CA ASN A 166 41.51 -19.85 -12.66
C ASN A 166 41.47 -20.64 -13.99
N GLY A 167 41.89 -20.01 -15.10
CA GLY A 167 42.15 -20.62 -16.41
C GLY A 167 40.98 -20.42 -17.40
N TYR A 168 41.16 -19.87 -18.60
CA TYR A 168 42.31 -19.83 -19.52
C TYR A 168 42.45 -18.46 -20.19
#